data_AF-A0A9D1M341-F1
#
_entry.id   AF-A0A9D1M341-F1
#
_cell.length_a   1.000
_cell.length_b   1.000
_cell.length_c   1.000
_cell.angle_alpha   90.00
_cell.angle_beta   90.00
_cell.angle_gamma   90.00
#
_symmetry.space_group_name_H-M   'P 1'
#
loop_
_entity.id
_entity.type
_entity.pdbx_description
1 polymer ?
#
loop_
_entity_poly.entity_id
_entity_poly.type
_entity_poly.pdbx_seq_one_letter_code
_entity_poly.pdbx_strand_id
1 'polypeptide(L)'
;MINEISSVVTALATLSMAIVAALALKTWRKEFIGKKKIELSCEIMKTVYEVQDAIIYARVGRISELDIKNVEQWVESEKIRDPEHMGVYPDRFFAWVPHRRLAENQDKLDKLNNFMDDACLYWGIDLMKLIYELNHITLKIRSSAKDLYYNDTCQDPAVLQNILFSNNPNDEITQKVHDIVEEIKLNLEPIYKDQQSKWVKLNPVATKTDGTKAEK
;
A
#
# COMPACT_ATOMS: atom_id res chain seq x y z
N MET A 1 32.04 8.74 -61.77
CA MET A 1 31.48 10.06 -61.34
C MET A 1 30.03 10.00 -60.85
N ILE A 2 28.99 9.88 -61.71
CA ILE A 2 27.58 9.92 -61.23
C ILE A 2 27.24 8.76 -60.27
N ASN A 3 27.69 7.53 -60.59
CA ASN A 3 27.46 6.35 -59.74
C ASN A 3 28.22 6.40 -58.40
N GLU A 4 29.38 7.05 -58.35
CA GLU A 4 30.16 7.21 -57.10
C GLU A 4 29.53 8.27 -56.20
N ILE A 5 29.09 9.40 -56.76
CA ILE A 5 28.36 10.44 -56.02
C ILE A 5 27.04 9.86 -55.48
N SER A 6 26.31 9.10 -56.30
CA SER A 6 25.09 8.41 -55.88
C SER A 6 25.36 7.41 -54.73
N SER A 7 26.47 6.66 -54.80
CA SER A 7 26.85 5.71 -53.73
C SER A 7 27.20 6.42 -52.43
N VAL A 8 27.92 7.55 -52.49
CA VAL A 8 28.28 8.36 -51.31
C VAL A 8 27.03 8.99 -50.68
N VAL A 9 26.11 9.52 -51.50
CA VAL A 9 24.83 10.08 -51.03
C VAL A 9 23.97 8.99 -50.40
N THR A 10 23.91 7.80 -51.00
CA THR A 10 23.16 6.67 -50.45
C THR A 10 23.76 6.22 -49.13
N ALA A 11 25.09 6.11 -49.03
CA ALA A 11 25.77 5.76 -47.78
C ALA A 11 25.52 6.79 -46.66
N LEU A 12 25.56 8.09 -46.97
CA LEU A 12 25.24 9.16 -46.03
C LEU A 12 23.77 9.12 -45.58
N ALA A 13 22.84 8.82 -46.49
CA ALA A 13 21.43 8.68 -46.18
C ALA A 13 21.17 7.48 -45.26
N THR A 14 21.81 6.33 -45.52
CA THR A 14 21.72 5.15 -44.66
C THR A 14 22.29 5.42 -43.27
N LEU A 15 23.43 6.11 -43.18
CA LEU A 15 24.03 6.48 -41.89
C LEU A 15 23.12 7.42 -41.09
N SER A 16 22.53 8.40 -41.77
CA SER A 16 21.60 9.36 -41.17
C SER A 16 20.35 8.67 -40.65
N MET A 17 19.77 7.75 -41.42
CA MET A 17 18.62 6.95 -40.97
C MET A 17 18.98 6.05 -39.79
N ALA A 18 20.17 5.45 -39.76
CA ALA A 18 20.62 4.66 -38.63
C ALA A 18 20.74 5.49 -37.34
N ILE A 19 21.25 6.73 -37.44
CA ILE A 19 21.33 7.66 -36.30
C ILE A 19 19.93 8.05 -35.82
N VAL A 20 19.02 8.42 -36.73
CA VAL A 20 17.63 8.78 -36.38
C VAL A 20 16.91 7.60 -35.74
N ALA A 21 17.06 6.39 -36.27
CA ALA A 21 16.48 5.18 -35.69
C ALA A 21 17.02 4.89 -34.28
N ALA A 22 18.33 5.03 -34.07
CA ALA A 22 18.95 4.86 -32.76
C ALA A 22 18.45 5.90 -31.74
N LEU A 23 18.32 7.16 -32.14
CA LEU A 23 17.76 8.22 -31.31
C LEU A 23 16.27 7.97 -31.00
N ALA A 24 15.47 7.61 -31.99
CA ALA A 24 14.06 7.27 -31.81
C ALA A 24 13.89 6.10 -30.83
N LEU A 25 14.71 5.06 -30.94
CA LEU A 25 14.67 3.89 -30.06
C LEU A 25 15.09 4.25 -28.62
N LYS A 26 16.09 5.13 -28.46
CA LYS A 26 16.49 5.65 -27.15
C LYS A 26 15.39 6.49 -26.50
N THR A 27 14.75 7.38 -27.26
CA THR A 27 13.63 8.21 -26.79
C THR A 27 12.43 7.34 -26.43
N TRP A 28 12.05 6.40 -27.29
CA TRP A 28 10.96 5.47 -27.05
C TRP A 28 11.19 4.64 -25.79
N ARG A 29 12.40 4.09 -25.59
CA ARG A 29 12.74 3.35 -24.37
C ARG A 29 12.66 4.24 -23.13
N LYS A 30 13.09 5.51 -23.22
CA LYS A 30 13.00 6.47 -22.11
C LYS A 30 11.54 6.78 -21.76
N GLU A 31 10.68 6.99 -22.76
CA GLU A 31 9.26 7.24 -22.56
C GLU A 31 8.53 6.03 -21.99
N PHE A 32 8.84 4.83 -22.49
CA PHE A 32 8.24 3.59 -22.00
C PHE A 32 8.60 3.33 -20.53
N ILE A 33 9.89 3.48 -20.17
CA ILE A 33 10.36 3.40 -18.78
C ILE A 33 9.70 4.48 -17.92
N GLY A 34 9.58 5.71 -18.43
CA GLY A 34 8.92 6.81 -17.74
C GLY A 34 7.45 6.50 -17.44
N LYS A 35 6.69 6.00 -18.43
CA LYS A 35 5.28 5.62 -18.27
C LYS A 35 5.11 4.51 -17.22
N LYS A 36 5.89 3.43 -17.33
CA LYS A 36 5.84 2.34 -16.33
C LYS A 36 6.21 2.83 -14.94
N LYS A 37 7.21 3.71 -14.81
CA LYS A 37 7.61 4.31 -13.53
C LYS A 37 6.48 5.15 -12.90
N ILE A 38 5.74 5.90 -13.72
CA ILE A 38 4.57 6.69 -13.27
C ILE A 38 3.44 5.78 -12.79
N GLU A 39 3.04 4.81 -13.60
CA GLU A 39 1.98 3.84 -13.27
C GLU A 39 2.30 3.11 -11.97
N LEU A 40 3.51 2.54 -11.89
CA LEU A 40 3.99 1.80 -10.72
C LEU A 40 4.05 2.70 -9.47
N SER A 41 4.50 3.97 -9.60
CA SER A 41 4.51 4.88 -8.44
C SER A 41 3.10 5.17 -7.90
N CYS A 42 2.10 5.28 -8.77
CA CYS A 42 0.70 5.47 -8.37
C CYS A 42 0.14 4.21 -7.69
N GLU A 43 0.40 3.04 -8.26
CA GLU A 43 -0.06 1.76 -7.70
C GLU A 43 0.58 1.45 -6.35
N ILE A 44 1.91 1.65 -6.22
CA ILE A 44 2.61 1.50 -4.94
C ILE A 44 2.02 2.46 -3.91
N MET A 45 1.84 3.75 -4.24
CA MET A 45 1.29 4.70 -3.29
C MET A 45 -0.14 4.32 -2.83
N LYS A 46 -0.99 3.90 -3.77
CA LYS A 46 -2.35 3.43 -3.45
C LYS A 46 -2.30 2.26 -2.46
N THR A 47 -1.47 1.26 -2.75
CA THR A 47 -1.37 0.08 -1.89
C THR A 47 -0.70 0.38 -0.56
N VAL A 48 0.24 1.32 -0.49
CA VAL A 48 0.81 1.82 0.77
C VAL A 48 -0.26 2.44 1.67
N TYR A 49 -1.17 3.25 1.13
CA TYR A 49 -2.31 3.78 1.89
C TYR A 49 -3.25 2.67 2.35
N GLU A 50 -3.57 1.70 1.48
CA GLU A 50 -4.42 0.55 1.83
C GLU A 50 -3.81 -0.28 2.97
N VAL A 51 -2.49 -0.45 2.99
CA VAL A 51 -1.76 -1.16 4.06
C VAL A 51 -1.68 -0.32 5.34
N GLN A 52 -1.46 0.99 5.24
CA GLN A 52 -1.53 1.90 6.39
C GLN A 52 -2.90 1.78 7.08
N ASP A 53 -3.98 1.88 6.32
CA ASP A 53 -5.34 1.76 6.83
C ASP A 53 -5.57 0.39 7.48
N ALA A 54 -5.06 -0.69 6.87
CA ALA A 54 -5.15 -2.04 7.44
C ALA A 54 -4.41 -2.17 8.78
N ILE A 55 -3.21 -1.60 8.90
CA ILE A 55 -2.44 -1.59 10.16
C ILE A 55 -3.17 -0.79 11.24
N ILE A 56 -3.65 0.41 10.90
CA ILE A 56 -4.37 1.27 11.83
C ILE A 56 -5.66 0.58 12.28
N TYR A 57 -6.45 0.03 11.35
CA TYR A 57 -7.69 -0.68 11.63
C TYR A 57 -7.47 -1.90 12.54
N ALA A 58 -6.44 -2.70 12.25
CA ALA A 58 -6.09 -3.85 13.07
C ALA A 58 -5.84 -3.46 14.53
N ARG A 59 -5.24 -2.29 14.76
CA ARG A 59 -4.86 -1.80 16.08
C ARG A 59 -5.92 -1.00 16.81
N VAL A 60 -7.12 -0.82 16.23
CA VAL A 60 -8.22 -0.14 16.92
C VAL A 60 -8.63 -0.93 18.16
N GLY A 61 -8.44 -0.34 19.35
CA GLY A 61 -8.75 -0.97 20.64
C GLY A 61 -10.24 -1.17 20.92
N ARG A 62 -11.13 -0.64 20.06
CA ARG A 62 -12.57 -0.94 20.11
C ARG A 62 -12.82 -2.27 19.43
N ILE A 63 -13.17 -3.27 20.24
CA ILE A 63 -13.50 -4.62 19.79
C ILE A 63 -15.01 -4.80 19.92
N SER A 64 -15.66 -5.15 18.82
CA SER A 64 -17.09 -5.46 18.80
C SER A 64 -17.36 -6.92 19.17
N GLU A 65 -18.58 -7.24 19.56
CA GLU A 65 -18.99 -8.65 19.74
C GLU A 65 -18.87 -9.45 18.44
N LEU A 66 -19.03 -8.81 17.29
CA LEU A 66 -18.85 -9.45 15.99
C LEU A 66 -17.39 -9.84 15.76
N ASP A 67 -16.44 -8.98 16.13
CA ASP A 67 -15.00 -9.30 16.05
C ASP A 67 -14.68 -10.56 16.88
N ILE A 68 -15.23 -10.66 18.10
CA ILE A 68 -15.01 -11.81 18.97
C ILE A 68 -15.63 -13.08 18.39
N LYS A 69 -16.85 -13.03 17.86
CA LYS A 69 -17.50 -14.17 17.20
C LYS A 69 -16.73 -14.64 15.96
N ASN A 70 -16.21 -13.72 15.17
CA ASN A 70 -15.38 -14.05 14.00
C ASN A 70 -14.08 -14.74 14.42
N VAL A 71 -13.44 -14.28 15.51
CA VAL A 71 -12.27 -14.96 16.08
C VAL A 71 -12.64 -16.35 16.56
N GLU A 72 -13.71 -16.48 17.33
CA GLU A 72 -14.19 -17.76 17.91
C GLU A 72 -14.41 -18.79 16.80
N GLN A 73 -15.24 -18.47 15.80
CA GLN A 73 -15.51 -19.35 14.66
C GLN A 73 -14.23 -19.78 13.95
N TRP A 74 -13.29 -18.85 13.77
CA TRP A 74 -12.01 -19.21 13.17
C TRP A 74 -11.18 -20.13 14.07
N VAL A 75 -11.00 -19.81 15.35
CA VAL A 75 -10.23 -20.64 16.29
C VAL A 75 -10.80 -22.05 16.34
N GLU A 76 -12.13 -22.19 16.36
CA GLU A 76 -12.80 -23.48 16.30
C GLU A 76 -12.51 -24.21 15.00
N SER A 77 -12.58 -23.54 13.84
CA SER A 77 -12.24 -24.16 12.56
C SER A 77 -10.76 -24.60 12.47
N GLU A 78 -9.85 -23.83 13.06
CA GLU A 78 -8.43 -24.20 13.18
C GLU A 78 -8.24 -25.39 14.12
N LYS A 79 -8.98 -25.44 15.22
CA LYS A 79 -8.97 -26.58 16.15
C LYS A 79 -9.44 -27.87 15.49
N ILE A 80 -10.43 -27.78 14.60
CA ILE A 80 -10.87 -28.93 13.79
C ILE A 80 -9.76 -29.38 12.83
N ARG A 81 -9.02 -28.43 12.24
CA ARG A 81 -7.94 -28.71 11.30
C ARG A 81 -6.68 -29.29 11.96
N ASP A 82 -6.31 -28.77 13.12
CA ASP A 82 -5.14 -29.19 13.89
C ASP A 82 -5.48 -29.38 15.39
N PRO A 83 -6.08 -30.52 15.76
CA PRO A 83 -6.54 -30.77 17.12
C PRO A 83 -5.41 -30.86 18.15
N GLU A 84 -4.20 -31.25 17.74
CA GLU A 84 -3.10 -31.49 18.67
C GLU A 84 -2.38 -30.21 19.08
N HIS A 85 -2.28 -29.22 18.18
CA HIS A 85 -1.49 -28.01 18.41
C HIS A 85 -2.33 -26.76 18.69
N MET A 86 -3.64 -26.77 18.40
CA MET A 86 -4.49 -25.60 18.63
C MET A 86 -5.08 -25.60 20.05
N GLY A 87 -4.62 -24.68 20.91
CA GLY A 87 -5.27 -24.37 22.18
C GLY A 87 -6.46 -23.41 22.00
N VAL A 88 -7.55 -23.61 22.74
CA VAL A 88 -8.74 -22.72 22.73
C VAL A 88 -8.84 -22.02 24.08
N TYR A 89 -8.69 -20.69 24.06
CA TYR A 89 -8.75 -19.83 25.25
C TYR A 89 -9.77 -18.70 25.03
N PRO A 90 -11.06 -18.91 25.37
CA PRO A 90 -12.13 -17.95 25.10
C PRO A 90 -11.88 -16.57 25.74
N ASP A 91 -11.37 -16.55 26.97
CA ASP A 91 -11.05 -15.32 27.72
C ASP A 91 -9.99 -14.44 27.02
N ARG A 92 -9.28 -15.00 26.02
CA ARG A 92 -8.20 -14.33 25.30
C ARG A 92 -8.51 -14.08 23.83
N PHE A 93 -9.74 -14.33 23.35
CA PHE A 93 -10.10 -14.08 21.94
C PHE A 93 -9.83 -12.64 21.49
N PHE A 94 -9.93 -11.67 22.41
CA PHE A 94 -9.58 -10.28 22.12
C PHE A 94 -8.15 -10.15 21.53
N ALA A 95 -7.20 -10.96 21.97
CA ALA A 95 -5.81 -10.92 21.51
C ALA A 95 -5.65 -11.31 20.02
N TRP A 96 -6.54 -12.15 19.49
CA TRP A 96 -6.54 -12.54 18.07
C TRP A 96 -7.21 -11.53 17.15
N VAL A 97 -7.97 -10.56 17.68
CA VAL A 97 -8.72 -9.60 16.86
C VAL A 97 -7.81 -8.81 15.91
N PRO A 98 -6.67 -8.23 16.35
CA PRO A 98 -5.76 -7.53 15.43
C PRO A 98 -5.20 -8.44 14.33
N HIS A 99 -4.86 -9.67 14.68
CA HIS A 99 -4.37 -10.64 13.70
C HIS A 99 -5.45 -10.99 12.67
N ARG A 100 -6.71 -11.17 13.11
CA ARG A 100 -7.87 -11.40 12.22
C ARG A 100 -8.06 -10.26 11.24
N ARG A 101 -8.12 -9.03 11.75
CA ARG A 101 -8.27 -7.82 10.92
C ARG A 101 -7.13 -7.69 9.89
N LEU A 102 -5.90 -8.04 10.25
CA LEU A 102 -4.79 -8.10 9.29
C LEU A 102 -4.92 -9.25 8.29
N ALA A 103 -5.46 -10.40 8.69
CA ALA A 103 -5.67 -11.55 7.79
C ALA A 103 -6.77 -11.27 6.76
N GLU A 104 -7.82 -10.53 7.14
CA GLU A 104 -8.86 -10.05 6.23
C GLU A 104 -8.34 -9.08 5.16
N ASN A 105 -7.20 -8.44 5.42
CA ASN A 105 -6.52 -7.50 4.52
C ASN A 105 -5.21 -8.10 3.96
N GLN A 106 -5.07 -9.43 3.95
CA GLN A 106 -3.87 -10.11 3.48
C GLN A 106 -3.57 -9.83 2.00
N ASP A 107 -4.60 -9.68 1.18
CA ASP A 107 -4.50 -9.35 -0.24
C ASP A 107 -3.74 -8.04 -0.49
N LYS A 108 -4.01 -7.01 0.32
CA LYS A 108 -3.32 -5.71 0.27
C LYS A 108 -1.85 -5.82 0.68
N LEU A 109 -1.58 -6.62 1.72
CA LEU A 109 -0.21 -6.89 2.19
C LEU A 109 0.60 -7.66 1.14
N ASP A 110 0.01 -8.70 0.54
CA ASP A 110 0.65 -9.48 -0.52
C ASP A 110 0.89 -8.62 -1.76
N LYS A 111 -0.06 -7.76 -2.11
CA LYS A 111 0.12 -6.81 -3.21
C LYS A 111 1.30 -5.86 -2.95
N LEU A 112 1.45 -5.35 -1.73
CA LEU A 112 2.60 -4.51 -1.38
C LEU A 112 3.93 -5.28 -1.50
N ASN A 113 3.94 -6.54 -1.06
CA ASN A 113 5.11 -7.43 -1.17
C ASN A 113 5.50 -7.70 -2.62
N ASN A 114 4.52 -7.84 -3.51
CA ASN A 114 4.78 -8.07 -4.93
C ASN A 114 5.47 -6.89 -5.61
N PHE A 115 5.44 -5.69 -5.00
CA PHE A 115 6.17 -4.53 -5.50
C PHE A 115 7.64 -4.49 -5.05
N MET A 116 8.15 -5.40 -4.21
CA MET A 116 9.52 -5.29 -3.68
C MET A 116 10.59 -5.33 -4.79
N ASP A 117 10.46 -6.25 -5.74
CA ASP A 117 11.42 -6.40 -6.86
C ASP A 117 11.35 -5.20 -7.80
N ASP A 118 10.13 -4.78 -8.16
CA ASP A 118 9.88 -3.60 -8.99
C ASP A 118 10.35 -2.31 -8.27
N ALA A 119 10.15 -2.20 -6.96
CA ALA A 119 10.64 -1.09 -6.14
C ALA A 119 12.17 -1.02 -6.18
N CYS A 120 12.84 -2.16 -6.00
CA CYS A 120 14.29 -2.26 -6.08
C CYS A 120 14.81 -1.91 -7.48
N LEU A 121 14.10 -2.32 -8.54
CA LEU A 121 14.48 -2.05 -9.92
C LEU A 121 14.43 -0.55 -10.28
N TYR A 122 13.41 0.18 -9.83
CA TYR A 122 13.15 1.56 -10.25
C TYR A 122 13.61 2.65 -9.27
N TRP A 123 13.70 2.31 -7.98
CA TRP A 123 14.07 3.23 -6.89
C TRP A 123 15.15 2.68 -5.96
N GLY A 124 15.66 1.48 -6.23
CA GLY A 124 16.73 0.88 -5.43
C GLY A 124 16.27 0.37 -4.07
N ILE A 125 17.26 0.13 -3.21
CA ILE A 125 17.06 -0.52 -1.91
C ILE A 125 16.22 0.34 -0.95
N ASP A 126 16.18 1.67 -1.13
CA ASP A 126 15.54 2.57 -0.18
C ASP A 126 14.01 2.37 -0.14
N LEU A 127 13.33 2.35 -1.29
CA LEU A 127 11.90 2.05 -1.33
C LEU A 127 11.59 0.62 -0.87
N MET A 128 12.45 -0.33 -1.23
CA MET A 128 12.31 -1.72 -0.79
C MET A 128 12.41 -1.85 0.74
N LYS A 129 13.32 -1.12 1.39
CA LYS A 129 13.44 -1.09 2.86
C LYS A 129 12.19 -0.53 3.52
N LEU A 130 11.63 0.57 3.00
CA LEU A 130 10.40 1.15 3.54
C LEU A 130 9.22 0.16 3.45
N ILE A 131 9.08 -0.54 2.32
CA ILE A 131 8.09 -1.63 2.17
C ILE A 131 8.36 -2.74 3.18
N TYR A 132 9.62 -3.18 3.32
CA TYR A 132 10.01 -4.20 4.29
C TYR A 132 9.67 -3.79 5.74
N GLU A 133 9.85 -2.52 6.10
CA GLU A 133 9.51 -2.03 7.43
C GLU A 133 8.01 -2.06 7.72
N LEU A 134 7.15 -1.73 6.74
CA LEU A 134 5.70 -1.89 6.89
C LEU A 134 5.32 -3.35 7.13
N ASN A 135 5.95 -4.29 6.41
CA ASN A 135 5.76 -5.72 6.62
C ASN A 135 6.28 -6.21 7.97
N HIS A 136 7.38 -5.64 8.44
CA HIS A 136 7.90 -5.98 9.75
C HIS A 136 6.93 -5.56 10.87
N ILE A 137 6.27 -4.41 10.72
CA ILE A 137 5.23 -3.95 11.65
C ILE A 137 4.03 -4.91 11.66
N THR A 138 3.54 -5.32 10.47
CA THR A 138 2.40 -6.24 10.38
C THR A 138 2.73 -7.61 10.98
N LEU A 139 3.95 -8.11 10.75
CA LEU A 139 4.45 -9.33 11.36
C LEU A 139 4.53 -9.20 12.89
N LYS A 140 5.08 -8.09 13.40
CA LYS A 140 5.17 -7.81 14.84
C LYS A 140 3.79 -7.86 15.51
N ILE A 141 2.77 -7.25 14.90
CA ILE A 141 1.39 -7.31 15.40
C ILE A 141 0.88 -8.76 15.44
N ARG A 142 1.08 -9.52 14.37
CA ARG A 142 0.63 -10.92 14.29
C ARG A 142 1.31 -11.83 15.31
N SER A 143 2.63 -11.69 15.48
CA SER A 143 3.40 -12.43 16.46
C SER A 143 2.98 -12.06 17.89
N SER A 144 2.83 -10.77 18.21
CA SER A 144 2.36 -10.35 19.53
C SER A 144 0.94 -10.82 19.85
N ALA A 145 0.08 -10.94 18.84
CA ALA A 145 -1.29 -11.47 19.00
C ALA A 145 -1.26 -12.94 19.40
N LYS A 146 -0.43 -13.73 18.70
CA LYS A 146 -0.20 -15.14 19.01
C LYS A 146 0.39 -15.30 20.41
N ASP A 147 1.44 -14.56 20.73
CA ASP A 147 2.14 -14.60 22.01
C ASP A 147 1.21 -14.27 23.18
N LEU A 148 0.36 -13.24 23.03
CA LEU A 148 -0.60 -12.85 24.07
C LEU A 148 -1.74 -13.88 24.21
N TYR A 149 -2.15 -14.52 23.12
CA TYR A 149 -3.21 -15.53 23.16
C TYR A 149 -2.75 -16.81 23.88
N TYR A 150 -1.62 -17.39 23.46
CA TYR A 150 -1.11 -18.63 24.04
C TYR A 150 -0.38 -18.40 25.37
N ASN A 151 0.05 -17.17 25.66
CA ASN A 151 0.93 -16.84 26.78
C ASN A 151 2.27 -17.59 26.67
N ASP A 152 2.80 -17.66 25.44
CA ASP A 152 4.00 -18.41 25.06
C ASP A 152 5.29 -17.57 25.11
N THR A 153 5.25 -16.43 25.80
CA THR A 153 6.38 -15.49 25.85
C THR A 153 6.65 -15.01 27.28
N CYS A 154 7.91 -14.67 27.55
CA CYS A 154 8.31 -14.00 28.79
C CYS A 154 8.06 -12.49 28.75
N GLN A 155 7.57 -11.94 27.63
CA GLN A 155 7.24 -10.53 27.52
C GLN A 155 6.04 -10.17 28.40
N ASP A 156 6.10 -8.98 29.00
CA ASP A 156 5.00 -8.41 29.77
C ASP A 156 3.75 -8.28 28.88
N PRO A 157 2.58 -8.83 29.29
CA PRO A 157 1.31 -8.67 28.58
C PRO A 157 0.96 -7.22 28.25
N ALA A 158 1.37 -6.25 29.08
CA ALA A 158 1.16 -4.83 28.80
C ALA A 158 1.93 -4.36 27.56
N VAL A 159 3.15 -4.86 27.34
CA VAL A 159 3.96 -4.56 26.16
C VAL A 159 3.30 -5.12 24.91
N LEU A 160 2.81 -6.36 24.96
CA LEU A 160 2.08 -6.98 23.85
C LEU A 160 0.80 -6.21 23.54
N GLN A 161 0.02 -5.83 24.56
CA GLN A 161 -1.19 -5.04 24.37
C GLN A 161 -0.92 -3.68 23.73
N ASN A 162 0.18 -3.00 24.06
CA ASN A 162 0.58 -1.73 23.43
C ASN A 162 0.96 -1.90 21.95
N ILE A 163 1.52 -3.07 21.58
CA ILE A 163 1.77 -3.41 20.17
C ILE A 163 0.45 -3.61 19.44
N LEU A 164 -0.46 -4.37 20.06
CA LEU A 164 -1.72 -4.81 19.46
C LEU A 164 -2.78 -3.72 19.35
N PHE A 165 -2.86 -2.84 20.35
CA PHE A 165 -3.94 -1.87 20.45
C PHE A 165 -3.38 -0.47 20.66
N SER A 166 -3.98 0.48 19.96
CA SER A 166 -3.82 1.90 20.24
C SER A 166 -5.13 2.62 20.03
N ASN A 167 -5.46 3.50 20.98
CA ASN A 167 -6.49 4.51 20.83
C ASN A 167 -5.87 5.92 20.71
N ASN A 168 -4.54 6.02 20.67
CA ASN A 168 -3.80 7.26 20.58
C ASN A 168 -3.16 7.39 19.20
N PRO A 169 -3.55 8.37 18.36
CA PRO A 169 -2.93 8.56 17.05
C PRO A 169 -1.43 8.87 17.11
N ASN A 170 -0.92 9.34 18.26
CA ASN A 170 0.49 9.61 18.50
C ASN A 170 1.24 8.42 19.13
N ASP A 171 0.71 7.20 19.05
CA ASP A 171 1.46 6.03 19.50
C ASP A 171 2.65 5.74 18.57
N GLU A 172 3.73 5.19 19.14
CA GLU A 172 5.00 5.00 18.45
C GLU A 172 4.88 4.20 17.14
N ILE A 173 4.02 3.16 17.12
CA ILE A 173 3.84 2.33 15.94
C ILE A 173 3.04 3.08 14.88
N THR A 174 1.95 3.77 15.25
CA THR A 174 1.16 4.57 14.30
C THR A 174 1.99 5.71 13.72
N GLN A 175 2.78 6.38 14.55
CA GLN A 175 3.70 7.42 14.10
C GLN A 175 4.73 6.83 13.14
N LYS A 176 5.34 5.69 13.47
CA LYS A 176 6.30 5.02 12.59
C LYS A 176 5.67 4.64 11.23
N VAL A 177 4.45 4.12 11.22
CA VAL A 177 3.72 3.84 9.97
C VAL A 177 3.51 5.13 9.18
N HIS A 178 3.08 6.21 9.84
CA HIS A 178 2.87 7.50 9.20
C HIS A 178 4.16 8.06 8.60
N ASP A 179 5.28 8.00 9.33
CA ASP A 179 6.58 8.49 8.87
C ASP A 179 7.05 7.73 7.62
N ILE A 180 6.91 6.40 7.61
CA ILE A 180 7.23 5.56 6.44
C ILE A 180 6.36 5.96 5.24
N VAL A 181 5.05 6.11 5.45
CA VAL A 181 4.10 6.46 4.39
C VAL A 181 4.40 7.84 3.81
N GLU A 182 4.68 8.82 4.66
CA GLU A 182 5.05 10.17 4.22
C GLU A 182 6.40 10.18 3.50
N GLU A 183 7.38 9.39 3.92
CA GLU A 183 8.64 9.24 3.19
C GLU A 183 8.41 8.66 1.79
N ILE A 184 7.62 7.60 1.66
CA ILE A 184 7.26 7.03 0.36
C ILE A 184 6.54 8.08 -0.50
N LYS A 185 5.56 8.78 0.07
CA LYS A 185 4.77 9.81 -0.62
C LYS A 185 5.63 10.95 -1.12
N LEU A 186 6.54 11.50 -0.31
CA LEU A 186 7.43 12.59 -0.71
C LEU A 186 8.27 12.22 -1.94
N ASN A 187 8.62 10.94 -2.08
CA ASN A 187 9.44 10.45 -3.18
C ASN A 187 8.63 9.99 -4.41
N LEU A 188 7.44 9.42 -4.21
CA LEU A 188 6.62 8.87 -5.29
C LEU A 188 5.60 9.88 -5.85
N GLU A 189 4.99 10.70 -4.99
CA GLU A 189 3.92 11.63 -5.39
C GLU A 189 4.32 12.59 -6.53
N PRO A 190 5.52 13.22 -6.50
CA PRO A 190 5.93 14.11 -7.58
C PRO A 190 6.03 13.44 -8.96
N ILE A 191 6.15 12.11 -9.01
CA ILE A 191 6.34 11.36 -10.26
C ILE A 191 5.03 11.28 -11.05
N TYR A 192 3.87 11.18 -10.37
CA TYR A 192 2.57 10.99 -11.01
C TYR A 192 1.61 12.18 -10.86
N LYS A 193 1.92 13.16 -10.01
CA LYS A 193 1.02 14.29 -9.71
C LYS A 193 0.73 15.18 -10.92
N ASP A 194 1.66 15.31 -11.86
CA ASP A 194 1.47 16.07 -13.10
C ASP A 194 0.40 15.47 -14.03
N GLN A 195 0.00 14.21 -13.79
CA GLN A 195 -1.09 13.54 -14.53
C GLN A 195 -2.44 13.58 -13.80
N GLN A 196 -2.52 14.15 -12.60
CA GLN A 196 -3.79 14.23 -11.87
C GLN A 196 -4.70 15.30 -12.48
N SER A 197 -5.87 14.87 -12.95
CA SER A 197 -6.94 15.77 -13.38
C SER A 197 -7.42 16.63 -12.21
N LYS A 198 -7.48 17.96 -12.42
CA LYS A 198 -8.09 18.87 -11.45
C LYS A 198 -9.59 18.59 -11.36
N TRP A 199 -10.03 18.12 -10.20
CA TRP A 199 -11.46 17.93 -9.92
C TRP A 199 -12.17 19.29 -9.84
N VAL A 200 -13.06 19.56 -10.80
CA VAL A 200 -13.88 20.78 -10.79
C VAL A 200 -15.06 20.54 -9.86
N LYS A 201 -15.11 21.28 -8.74
CA LYS A 201 -16.28 21.25 -7.84
C LYS A 201 -17.43 22.03 -8.48
N LEU A 202 -18.61 21.41 -8.56
CA LEU A 202 -19.85 22.11 -8.88
C LEU A 202 -20.21 23.01 -7.69
N ASN A 203 -20.19 24.34 -7.88
CA ASN A 203 -20.79 25.24 -6.91
C ASN A 203 -22.31 25.02 -6.91
N PRO A 204 -22.94 24.77 -5.75
CA PRO A 204 -24.40 24.69 -5.71
C PRO A 204 -24.97 26.03 -6.18
N VAL A 205 -25.70 26.00 -7.29
CA VAL A 205 -26.47 27.14 -7.79
C VAL A 205 -27.42 27.54 -6.68
N ALA A 206 -27.29 28.78 -6.20
CA ALA A 206 -28.25 29.37 -5.28
C ALA A 206 -29.63 29.32 -5.94
N THR A 207 -30.48 28.40 -5.48
CA THR A 207 -31.90 28.40 -5.79
C THR A 207 -32.47 29.68 -5.20
N LYS A 208 -32.62 30.69 -6.05
CA LYS A 208 -33.53 31.80 -5.77
C LYS A 208 -34.93 31.18 -5.67
N THR A 209 -35.42 31.02 -4.45
CA THR A 209 -36.85 30.86 -4.20
C THR A 209 -37.55 32.12 -4.65
N ASP A 210 -38.17 32.07 -5.82
CA ASP A 210 -39.20 33.03 -6.21
C ASP A 210 -40.37 32.86 -5.23
N GLY A 211 -40.54 33.87 -4.36
CA GLY A 211 -41.70 33.99 -3.50
C GLY A 211 -42.90 34.42 -4.35
N THR A 212 -43.71 33.44 -4.78
CA THR A 212 -45.04 33.71 -5.31
C THR A 212 -45.91 34.23 -4.15
N LYS A 213 -46.19 35.53 -4.17
CA LYS A 213 -47.13 36.19 -3.26
C LYS A 213 -48.54 35.66 -3.46
N ALA A 214 -49.22 35.54 -2.32
CA ALA A 214 -50.59 35.11 -2.12
C ALA A 214 -51.63 35.82 -3.02
N GLU A 215 -52.58 35.04 -3.54
CA GLU A 215 -53.91 35.52 -3.88
C GLU A 215 -54.90 35.13 -2.78
N LYS A 216 -55.86 36.03 -2.60
CA LYS A 216 -56.89 36.11 -1.55
C LYS A 216 -57.96 35.04 -1.66
#